data_AF-A0A7C2FWN8-F1
#
_entry.id   AF-A0A7C2FWN8-F1
#
_cell.length_a   1.000
_cell.length_b   1.000
_cell.length_c   1.000
_cell.angle_alpha   90.00
_cell.angle_beta   90.00
_cell.angle_gamma   90.00
#
_symmetry.space_group_name_H-M   'P 1'
#
loop_
_entity.id
_entity.type
_entity.pdbx_description
1 polymer ?
#
loop_
_entity_poly.entity_id
_entity_poly.type
_entity_poly.pdbx_seq_one_letter_code
_entity_poly.pdbx_strand_id
1 'polypeptide(L)' 'MKETKTVIYRVTCPNDPEHVIEKSFEVEVGSEPVKNEGEVYCPDCNEFVSFEIDKKVVPDAEILKILRKHNL' A
#
# COMPACT_ATOMS: atom_id res chain seq x y z
N MET A 1 -2.06 -9.44 -22.24
CA MET A 1 -2.71 -9.34 -20.92
C MET A 1 -1.58 -9.36 -19.91
N LYS A 2 -1.49 -8.36 -19.03
CA LYS A 2 -0.44 -8.37 -18.00
C LYS A 2 -0.92 -9.23 -16.85
N GLU A 3 -0.10 -10.19 -16.44
CA GLU A 3 -0.42 -11.08 -15.33
C GLU A 3 -0.37 -10.27 -14.02
N THR A 4 -1.44 -10.32 -13.24
CA THR A 4 -1.52 -9.69 -11.92
C THR A 4 -1.48 -10.80 -10.86
N LYS A 5 -0.93 -10.47 -9.70
CA LYS A 5 -1.02 -11.35 -8.53
C LYS A 5 -1.38 -10.55 -7.29
N THR A 6 -2.14 -11.17 -6.40
CA THR A 6 -2.40 -10.61 -5.08
C THR A 6 -1.19 -10.82 -4.18
N VAL A 7 -0.71 -9.75 -3.56
CA VAL A 7 0.36 -9.76 -2.55
C VAL A 7 -0.20 -9.18 -1.27
N ILE A 8 0.04 -9.87 -0.16
CA ILE A 8 -0.31 -9.38 1.18
C ILE A 8 0.88 -8.57 1.70
N TYR A 9 0.63 -7.30 2.00
CA TYR A 9 1.56 -6.43 2.67
C TYR A 9 1.23 -6.38 4.16
N ARG A 10 2.28 -6.50 4.97
CA ARG A 10 2.19 -6.45 6.43
C ARG A 10 2.79 -5.12 6.88
N VAL A 11 1.96 -4.30 7.51
CA VAL A 11 2.33 -2.98 8.01
C VAL A 11 2.29 -3.02 9.52
N THR A 12 3.42 -2.84 10.17
CA THR A 12 3.50 -2.77 11.64
C THR A 12 3.10 -1.37 12.10
N CYS A 13 2.21 -1.21 13.13
CA CYS A 13 1.93 0.13 13.65
C CYS A 13 3.23 0.70 14.26
N PRO A 14 3.60 1.96 13.97
CA PRO A 14 4.77 2.59 14.59
C PRO A 14 4.67 2.74 16.11
N ASN A 15 3.44 2.76 16.65
CA ASN A 15 3.19 2.89 18.09
C ASN A 15 3.18 1.56 18.83
N ASP A 16 2.89 0.45 18.13
CA ASP A 16 2.83 -0.88 18.71
C ASP A 16 3.42 -1.93 17.73
N PRO A 17 4.61 -2.47 18.02
CA PRO A 17 5.29 -3.40 17.13
C PRO A 17 4.65 -4.79 17.09
N GLU A 18 3.76 -5.12 18.02
CA GLU A 18 2.99 -6.37 18.03
C GLU A 18 1.74 -6.26 17.14
N HIS A 19 1.26 -5.04 16.90
CA HIS A 19 0.15 -4.74 16.02
C HIS A 19 0.57 -4.73 14.54
N VAL A 20 0.24 -5.81 13.83
CA VAL A 20 0.51 -5.96 12.39
C VAL A 20 -0.80 -5.91 11.61
N ILE A 21 -0.87 -4.97 10.67
CA ILE A 21 -2.01 -4.74 9.79
C ILE A 21 -1.71 -5.39 8.44
N GLU A 22 -2.55 -6.33 8.03
CA GLU A 22 -2.40 -7.01 6.74
C GLU A 22 -3.34 -6.40 5.70
N LYS A 23 -2.79 -6.03 4.54
CA LYS A 23 -3.58 -5.50 3.41
C LYS A 23 -3.14 -6.14 2.11
N SER A 24 -4.10 -6.66 1.36
CA SER A 24 -3.88 -7.29 0.06
C SER A 24 -3.89 -6.26 -1.06
N PHE A 25 -2.92 -6.35 -1.96
CA PHE A 25 -2.78 -5.52 -3.15
C PHE A 25 -2.62 -6.38 -4.38
N GLU A 26 -3.25 -6.00 -5.48
CA GLU A 26 -2.92 -6.56 -6.79
C GLU A 26 -1.71 -5.85 -7.37
N VAL A 27 -0.69 -6.61 -7.76
CA VAL A 27 0.54 -6.08 -8.36
C VAL A 27 0.79 -6.75 -9.70
N GLU A 28 1.36 -6.00 -10.64
CA GLU A 28 1.76 -6.53 -11.95
C GLU A 28 2.98 -7.47 -11.79
N VAL A 29 2.85 -8.70 -12.29
CA VAL A 29 3.96 -9.68 -12.31
C VAL A 29 4.96 -9.28 -13.39
N GLY A 30 6.25 -9.27 -13.04
CA GLY A 30 7.33 -8.94 -13.98
C GLY A 30 7.49 -7.44 -14.26
N SER A 31 6.81 -6.56 -13.50
CA SER A 31 7.11 -5.14 -13.51
C SER A 31 8.40 -4.85 -12.74
N GLU A 32 9.14 -3.83 -13.18
CA GLU A 32 10.27 -3.28 -12.44
C GLU A 32 9.85 -2.90 -11.01
N PRO A 33 10.75 -2.99 -10.02
CA PRO A 33 10.46 -2.55 -8.67
C PRO A 33 10.16 -1.05 -8.69
N VAL A 34 8.89 -0.70 -8.52
CA VAL A 34 8.43 0.68 -8.37
C VAL A 34 8.10 0.88 -6.91
N LYS A 35 8.76 1.86 -6.28
CA LYS A 35 8.38 2.33 -4.95
C LYS A 35 7.05 3.06 -5.04
N ASN A 36 6.01 2.45 -4.49
CA ASN A 36 4.71 3.09 -4.28
C ASN A 36 4.53 3.35 -2.79
N GLU A 37 3.85 4.43 -2.43
CA GLU A 37 3.45 4.69 -1.06
C GLU A 37 1.97 4.29 -0.90
N GLY A 38 1.69 3.48 0.10
CA GLY A 38 0.35 3.08 0.50
C GLY A 38 -0.02 3.66 1.86
N GLU A 39 -1.31 3.85 2.10
CA GLU A 39 -1.85 4.17 3.41
C GLU A 39 -2.78 3.04 3.88
N VAL A 40 -2.65 2.66 5.14
CA VAL A 40 -3.56 1.73 5.81
C VAL A 40 -4.02 2.33 7.13
N TYR A 41 -5.31 2.19 7.42
CA TYR A 41 -5.86 2.66 8.68
C TYR A 41 -5.51 1.68 9.80
N CYS A 42 -4.94 2.20 10.87
CA CYS A 42 -4.68 1.46 12.10
C CYS A 42 -5.80 1.76 13.12
N PRO A 43 -6.63 0.78 13.52
CA PRO A 43 -7.72 1.01 14.47
C PRO A 43 -7.23 1.30 15.89
N ASP A 44 -6.11 0.71 16.31
CA ASP A 44 -5.51 0.94 17.63
C ASP A 44 -4.95 2.35 17.75
N CYS A 45 -4.22 2.77 16.73
CA CYS A 45 -3.60 4.09 16.65
C CYS A 45 -4.65 5.16 16.21
N ASN A 46 -5.83 4.74 15.74
CA ASN A 46 -6.90 5.57 15.14
C ASN A 46 -6.39 6.55 14.06
N GLU A 47 -5.34 6.15 13.33
CA GLU A 47 -4.61 6.98 12.38
C GLU A 47 -4.25 6.18 11.12
N PHE A 48 -3.95 6.88 10.03
CA PHE A 48 -3.43 6.26 8.80
C PHE A 48 -1.91 6.11 8.91
N VAL A 49 -1.43 4.89 8.67
CA VAL A 49 -0.02 4.55 8.64
C VAL A 49 0.41 4.42 7.19
N SER A 50 1.41 5.20 6.81
CA SER A 50 2.04 5.14 5.50
C SER A 50 3.08 4.02 5.45
N PHE A 51 3.17 3.32 4.32
CA PHE A 51 4.14 2.26 4.11
C PHE A 51 4.61 2.21 2.64
N GLU A 52 5.84 1.74 2.44
CA GLU A 52 6.42 1.55 1.11
C GLU A 52 6.04 0.18 0.53
N ILE A 53 5.61 0.19 -0.72
CA ILE A 53 5.30 -0.97 -1.53
C ILE A 53 6.35 -1.06 -2.62
N ASP A 54 7.26 -2.04 -2.53
CA ASP A 54 8.35 -2.24 -3.51
C ASP A 54 7.90 -2.97 -4.79
N LYS A 55 6.64 -2.78 -5.20
CA LYS A 55 6.05 -3.42 -6.38
C LYS A 55 5.08 -2.46 -7.04
N LYS A 56 4.94 -2.61 -8.36
CA LYS A 56 3.96 -1.87 -9.13
C LYS A 56 2.54 -2.34 -8.81
N VAL A 57 1.82 -1.56 -8.00
CA VAL A 57 0.40 -1.79 -7.69
C VAL A 57 -0.41 -1.52 -8.94
N VAL A 58 -1.31 -2.45 -9.27
CA VAL A 58 -2.29 -2.23 -10.33
C VAL A 58 -3.20 -1.10 -9.84
N PRO A 59 -3.35 0.00 -10.58
CA PRO A 59 -4.21 1.10 -10.18
C PRO A 59 -5.66 0.64 -10.23
N ASP A 60 -6.13 0.05 -9.14
CA ASP A 60 -7.55 -0.13 -8.90
C ASP A 60 -8.14 1.24 -8.55
N ALA A 61 -9.31 1.57 -9.10
CA ALA A 61 -9.90 2.90 -8.96
C ALA A 61 -10.15 3.28 -7.48
N GLU A 62 -10.21 2.28 -6.58
CA GLU A 62 -10.36 2.45 -5.14
C GLU A 62 -9.04 2.68 -4.37
N ILE A 63 -7.89 2.29 -4.92
CA ILE A 63 -6.57 2.41 -4.28
C ILE A 63 -5.87 3.73 -4.67
N LEU A 64 -6.31 4.38 -5.75
CA LEU A 64 -5.80 5.66 -6.24
C LEU A 64 -6.28 6.88 -5.40
N LYS A 65 -5.98 6.90 -4.09
CA LYS A 65 -5.63 8.16 -3.43
C LYS A 65 -4.11 8.33 -3.49
N ILE A 66 -3.57 8.40 -4.71
CA ILE A 66 -2.27 9.03 -4.91
C ILE A 66 -2.42 10.43 -4.33
N LEU A 67 -1.57 10.77 -3.36
CA LEU A 67 -1.39 12.12 -2.83
C LEU A 67 -1.20 13.10 -3.99
N ARG A 68 -2.29 13.66 -4.56
CA ARG A 68 -2.24 14.96 -5.24
C ARG A 68 -2.08 16.02 -4.15
N LYS A 69 -0.94 16.04 -3.46
CA LYS A 69 -0.55 17.21 -2.68
C LYS A 69 0.09 18.22 -3.64
N HIS A 70 -0.74 19.22 -3.97
CA HIS A 70 -0.39 20.58 -4.39
C HIS A 70 0.52 20.76 -5.61
N ASN A 71 -0.12 20.98 -6.76
CA ASN A 71 0.42 21.90 -7.77
C ASN A 71 -0.73 22.74 -8.36
N LEU A 72 -1.36 23.55 -7.49
CA LEU A 72 -2.17 24.72 -7.82
C LEU A 72 -1.99 25.73 -6.68
#